data_AF-A0A2D8MS82-F1
#
_entry.id   AF-A0A2D8MS82-F1
#
_cell.length_a   1.000
_cell.length_b   1.000
_cell.length_c   1.000
_cell.angle_alpha   90.00
_cell.angle_beta   90.00
_cell.angle_gamma   90.00
#
_symmetry.space_group_name_H-M   'P 1'
#
loop_
_entity.id
_entity.type
_entity.pdbx_description
1 polymer ?
#
loop_
_entity_poly.entity_id
_entity_poly.type
_entity_poly.pdbx_seq_one_letter_code
_entity_poly.pdbx_strand_id
1 'polypeptide(L)'
;MNRYQFEDLISEYIENELSLSKRKEFEAYLEENPEARSLVDSVRYTMDTMRSLPKVKASPKFNERLMTRIKSDIERSDTPIPSKGTFFGFTPIHASLMTGLVIAFVFVSMQLFYPESGTQTTERQLFADEQVPSLSNPGLNTINRTTPDLADAEDDSLEIDPKKQQQKDFSKKMHFVND
;
A
#
# COMPACT_ATOMS: atom_id res chain seq x y z
N MET A 1 -39.42 -17.73 2.50
CA MET A 1 -38.12 -17.07 2.76
C MET A 1 -38.04 -15.68 2.13
N ASN A 2 -37.24 -14.75 2.68
CA ASN A 2 -36.92 -13.45 2.05
C ASN A 2 -35.60 -13.51 1.25
N ARG A 3 -35.31 -12.48 0.43
CA ARG A 3 -34.11 -12.45 -0.42
C ARG A 3 -32.79 -12.59 0.35
N TYR A 4 -32.64 -11.94 1.50
CA TYR A 4 -31.38 -11.99 2.25
C TYR A 4 -31.15 -13.36 2.89
N GLN A 5 -32.21 -13.96 3.44
CA GLN A 5 -32.18 -15.33 3.95
C GLN A 5 -31.89 -16.32 2.82
N PHE A 6 -32.39 -16.07 1.61
CA PHE A 6 -32.05 -16.87 0.44
C PHE A 6 -30.56 -16.80 0.13
N GLU A 7 -30.02 -15.60 -0.02
CA GLU A 7 -28.62 -15.39 -0.39
C GLU A 7 -27.65 -16.02 0.64
N ASP A 8 -27.97 -15.94 1.94
CA ASP A 8 -27.18 -16.53 3.02
C ASP A 8 -27.13 -18.07 2.94
N LEU A 9 -28.23 -18.70 2.51
CA LEU A 9 -28.34 -20.16 2.43
C LEU A 9 -27.85 -20.76 1.09
N ILE A 10 -27.38 -19.95 0.14
CA ILE A 10 -26.91 -20.46 -1.18
C ILE A 10 -25.75 -21.45 -1.01
N SER A 11 -24.76 -21.10 -0.17
CA SER A 11 -23.60 -21.94 0.07
C SER A 11 -24.02 -23.29 0.68
N GLU A 12 -24.81 -23.26 1.74
CA GLU A 12 -25.33 -24.48 2.40
C GLU A 12 -26.19 -25.32 1.45
N TYR A 13 -26.96 -24.70 0.56
CA TYR A 13 -27.78 -25.41 -0.43
C TYR A 13 -26.90 -26.15 -1.45
N ILE A 14 -25.90 -25.47 -2.01
CA ILE A 14 -24.98 -26.01 -3.02
C ILE A 14 -24.11 -27.13 -2.42
N GLU A 15 -23.68 -26.98 -1.17
CA GLU A 15 -22.86 -27.96 -0.45
C GLU A 15 -23.67 -29.10 0.20
N ASN A 16 -24.99 -29.10 0.01
CA ASN A 16 -25.91 -30.11 0.53
C ASN A 16 -25.93 -30.20 2.07
N GLU A 17 -25.78 -29.07 2.74
CA GLU A 17 -25.78 -28.95 4.20
C GLU A 17 -27.15 -28.50 4.77
N LEU A 18 -28.07 -28.06 3.92
CA LEU A 18 -29.42 -27.69 4.36
C LEU A 18 -30.24 -28.88 4.88
N SER A 19 -30.94 -28.67 6.00
CA SER A 19 -31.97 -29.59 6.47
C SER A 19 -33.09 -29.75 5.42
N LEU A 20 -33.73 -30.93 5.37
CA LEU A 20 -34.80 -31.21 4.39
C LEU A 20 -35.94 -30.19 4.43
N SER A 21 -36.29 -29.69 5.62
CA SER A 21 -37.33 -28.68 5.77
C SER A 21 -36.92 -27.35 5.14
N LYS A 22 -35.66 -26.94 5.33
CA LYS A 22 -35.15 -25.68 4.78
C LYS A 22 -34.89 -25.74 3.30
N ARG A 23 -34.43 -26.89 2.78
CA ARG A 23 -34.30 -27.12 1.35
C ARG A 23 -35.63 -26.96 0.61
N LYS A 24 -36.75 -27.47 1.15
CA LYS A 24 -38.07 -27.26 0.55
C LYS A 24 -38.48 -25.79 0.50
N GLU A 25 -38.22 -25.03 1.58
CA GLU A 25 -38.48 -23.59 1.59
C GLU A 25 -37.59 -22.83 0.57
N PHE A 26 -36.35 -23.26 0.42
CA PHE A 26 -35.39 -22.71 -0.53
C PHE A 26 -35.78 -22.99 -1.98
N GLU A 27 -36.17 -24.23 -2.29
CA GLU A 27 -36.64 -24.65 -3.62
C GLU A 27 -37.96 -23.97 -4.00
N ALA A 28 -38.90 -23.83 -3.07
CA ALA A 28 -40.12 -23.05 -3.31
C ALA A 28 -39.80 -21.59 -3.68
N TYR A 29 -38.83 -20.97 -3.01
CA TYR A 29 -38.39 -19.62 -3.34
C TYR A 29 -37.73 -19.53 -4.73
N LEU A 30 -36.99 -20.56 -5.16
CA LEU A 30 -36.40 -20.66 -6.50
C LEU A 30 -37.45 -20.78 -7.60
N GLU A 31 -38.55 -21.50 -7.35
CA GLU A 31 -39.66 -21.64 -8.31
C GLU A 31 -40.41 -20.32 -8.49
N GLU A 32 -40.60 -19.57 -7.40
CA GLU A 32 -41.29 -18.29 -7.41
C GLU A 32 -40.45 -17.14 -7.99
N ASN A 33 -39.11 -17.24 -7.96
CA ASN A 33 -38.19 -16.16 -8.33
C ASN A 33 -37.14 -16.62 -9.35
N PRO A 34 -37.34 -16.38 -10.66
CA PRO A 34 -36.38 -16.74 -11.70
C PRO A 34 -34.98 -16.12 -11.51
N GLU A 35 -34.91 -14.89 -10.98
CA GLU A 35 -33.65 -14.20 -10.67
C GLU A 35 -32.82 -14.95 -9.61
N ALA A 36 -33.50 -15.54 -8.61
CA ALA A 36 -32.86 -16.31 -7.56
C ALA A 36 -32.21 -17.60 -8.11
N ARG A 37 -32.85 -18.22 -9.11
CA ARG A 37 -32.30 -19.37 -9.83
C ARG A 37 -31.06 -19.01 -10.64
N SER A 38 -31.12 -17.91 -11.38
CA SER A 38 -29.98 -17.38 -12.13
C SER A 38 -28.77 -17.13 -11.23
N LEU A 39 -29.01 -16.60 -10.02
CA LEU A 39 -27.96 -16.39 -9.03
C LEU A 39 -27.29 -17.71 -8.59
N VAL A 40 -28.09 -18.73 -8.23
CA VAL A 40 -27.56 -20.04 -7.83
C VAL A 40 -26.77 -20.71 -8.96
N ASP A 41 -27.27 -20.64 -10.18
CA ASP A 41 -26.59 -21.20 -11.35
C ASP A 41 -25.26 -20.47 -11.64
N SER A 42 -25.22 -19.15 -11.44
CA SER A 42 -24.00 -18.34 -11.56
C SER A 42 -22.94 -18.70 -10.51
N VAL A 43 -23.37 -18.93 -9.26
CA VAL A 43 -22.46 -19.38 -8.19
C VAL A 43 -21.92 -20.78 -8.50
N ARG A 44 -22.78 -21.71 -8.94
CA ARG A 44 -22.37 -23.06 -9.34
C ARG A 44 -21.35 -23.02 -10.50
N TYR A 45 -21.64 -22.23 -11.53
CA TYR A 45 -20.74 -22.03 -12.66
C TYR A 45 -19.37 -21.48 -12.23
N THR A 46 -19.37 -20.52 -11.30
CA THR A 46 -18.14 -19.95 -10.76
C THR A 46 -17.33 -21.01 -10.01
N MET A 47 -17.98 -21.81 -9.17
CA MET A 47 -17.32 -22.90 -8.45
C MET A 47 -16.71 -23.93 -9.41
N ASP A 48 -17.46 -24.33 -10.45
CA ASP A 48 -16.97 -25.28 -11.46
C ASP A 48 -15.78 -24.70 -12.25
N THR A 49 -15.85 -23.41 -12.60
CA THR A 49 -14.76 -22.68 -13.24
C THR A 49 -13.52 -22.69 -12.37
N MET A 50 -13.65 -22.34 -11.08
CA MET A 50 -12.53 -22.36 -10.12
C MET A 50 -11.94 -23.75 -9.96
N ARG A 51 -12.76 -24.81 -9.93
CA ARG A 51 -12.31 -26.21 -9.84
C ARG A 51 -11.59 -26.67 -11.12
N SER A 52 -11.94 -26.10 -12.27
CA SER A 52 -11.32 -26.41 -13.56
C SER A 52 -9.98 -25.71 -13.80
N LEU A 53 -9.62 -24.73 -12.96
CA LEU A 53 -8.36 -24.01 -13.10
C LEU A 53 -7.16 -24.96 -13.00
N PRO A 54 -6.12 -24.73 -13.82
CA PRO A 54 -4.91 -25.55 -13.79
C PRO A 54 -4.25 -25.43 -12.41
N LYS A 55 -3.87 -26.56 -11.83
CA LYS A 55 -3.10 -26.58 -10.59
C LYS A 55 -1.69 -26.06 -10.88
N VAL A 56 -1.40 -24.86 -10.41
CA VAL A 56 -0.06 -24.27 -10.48
C VAL A 56 0.82 -24.77 -9.33
N LYS A 57 2.11 -24.92 -9.59
CA LYS A 57 3.13 -25.18 -8.57
C LYS A 57 4.11 -24.03 -8.56
N ALA A 58 4.61 -23.68 -7.38
CA ALA A 58 5.70 -22.73 -7.27
C ALA A 58 6.96 -23.29 -7.97
N SER A 59 7.81 -22.40 -8.50
CA SER A 59 9.08 -22.81 -9.10
C SER A 59 9.94 -23.55 -8.05
N PRO A 60 10.81 -24.49 -8.47
CA PRO A 60 11.64 -25.26 -7.53
C PRO A 60 12.51 -24.40 -6.61
N LYS A 61 12.87 -23.18 -7.05
CA LYS A 61 13.70 -22.21 -6.31
C LYS A 61 12.90 -21.17 -5.52
N PHE A 62 11.56 -21.24 -5.51
CA PHE A 62 10.71 -20.26 -4.84
C PHE A 62 11.08 -20.08 -3.36
N ASN A 63 11.19 -21.19 -2.62
CA ASN A 63 11.52 -21.16 -1.19
C ASN A 63 12.92 -20.60 -0.93
N GLU A 64 13.89 -20.92 -1.79
CA GLU A 64 15.25 -20.39 -1.70
C GLU A 64 15.25 -18.86 -1.88
N ARG A 65 14.60 -18.37 -2.94
CA ARG A 65 14.47 -16.92 -3.22
C ARG A 65 13.72 -16.20 -2.09
N LEU A 66 12.66 -16.80 -1.56
CA LEU A 66 11.89 -16.27 -0.43
C LEU A 66 12.77 -16.14 0.81
N MET A 67 13.51 -17.18 1.17
CA MET A 67 14.40 -17.18 2.33
C MET A 67 15.51 -16.13 2.18
N THR A 68 16.09 -16.00 0.98
CA THR A 68 17.10 -14.98 0.71
C THR A 68 16.52 -13.57 0.88
N ARG A 69 15.31 -13.29 0.38
CA ARG A 69 14.64 -11.99 0.55
C ARG A 69 14.34 -11.67 2.02
N ILE A 70 13.84 -12.64 2.78
CA ILE A 70 13.58 -12.47 4.22
C ILE A 70 14.88 -12.10 4.94
N LYS A 71 15.98 -12.80 4.66
CA LYS A 71 17.29 -12.50 5.28
C LYS A 71 17.80 -11.12 4.90
N SER A 72 17.73 -10.76 3.61
CA SER A 72 18.19 -9.43 3.17
C SER A 72 17.37 -8.29 3.77
N ASP A 73 16.07 -8.48 3.98
CA ASP A 73 15.21 -7.46 4.59
C ASP A 73 15.51 -7.31 6.09
N ILE A 74 15.76 -8.41 6.79
CA ILE A 74 16.21 -8.38 8.20
C ILE A 74 17.55 -7.63 8.30
N GLU A 75 18.54 -7.99 7.48
CA GLU A 75 19.86 -7.34 7.47
C GLU A 75 19.77 -5.85 7.12
N ARG A 76 18.86 -5.47 6.22
CA ARG A 76 18.61 -4.07 5.86
C ARG A 76 17.92 -3.29 6.98
N SER A 77 17.06 -3.94 7.77
CA SER A 77 16.41 -3.32 8.93
C SER A 77 17.38 -3.06 10.10
N ASP A 78 18.44 -3.87 10.21
CA ASP A 78 19.47 -3.73 11.23
C ASP A 78 20.63 -2.81 10.82
N THR A 79 20.74 -2.41 9.54
CA THR A 79 21.73 -1.40 9.15
C THR A 79 21.34 -0.03 9.71
N PRO A 80 22.09 0.54 10.69
CA PRO A 80 21.87 1.91 11.08
C PRO A 80 22.12 2.76 9.85
N ILE A 81 21.09 3.52 9.43
CA ILE A 81 21.26 4.59 8.45
C ILE A 81 22.49 5.38 8.91
N PRO A 82 23.57 5.48 8.13
CA PRO A 82 24.75 6.21 8.58
C PRO A 82 24.31 7.63 8.86
N SER A 83 24.14 7.97 10.14
CA SER A 83 23.80 9.31 10.55
C SER A 83 25.00 10.15 10.11
N LYS A 84 24.79 10.97 9.09
CA LYS A 84 25.84 11.76 8.46
C LYS A 84 26.39 12.73 9.51
N GLY A 85 27.43 12.34 10.25
CA GLY A 85 28.22 13.20 11.13
C GLY A 85 27.42 14.02 12.14
N THR A 86 26.31 13.50 12.66
CA THR A 86 25.45 14.23 13.58
C THR A 86 25.98 14.08 15.01
N PHE A 87 26.51 15.14 15.61
CA PHE A 87 26.88 15.18 17.03
C PHE A 87 25.69 15.73 17.82
N PHE A 88 25.22 14.97 18.83
CA PHE A 88 24.08 15.37 19.68
C PHE A 88 22.77 15.69 18.93
N GLY A 89 22.50 15.01 17.80
CA GLY A 89 21.30 15.26 17.01
C GLY A 89 21.35 16.47 16.07
N PHE A 90 22.46 17.23 16.05
CA PHE A 90 22.65 18.37 15.16
C PHE A 90 23.68 18.08 14.06
N THR A 91 23.45 18.61 12.86
CA THR A 91 24.49 18.67 11.82
C THR A 91 25.58 19.67 12.24
N PRO A 92 26.85 19.51 11.80
CA PRO A 92 27.96 20.38 12.22
C PRO A 92 27.70 21.87 12.02
N ILE A 93 26.97 22.24 10.95
CA ILE A 93 26.59 23.63 10.66
C ILE A 93 25.60 24.15 11.70
N HIS A 94 24.56 23.38 12.05
CA HIS A 94 23.57 23.79 13.05
C HIS A 94 24.16 23.85 14.46
N ALA A 95 25.06 22.92 14.79
CA ALA A 95 25.78 22.95 16.06
C ALA A 95 26.62 24.22 16.21
N SER A 96 27.36 24.62 15.17
CA SER A 96 28.14 25.87 15.17
C SER A 96 27.26 27.12 15.28
N LEU A 97 26.10 27.13 14.63
CA LEU A 97 25.19 28.27 14.71
C LEU A 97 24.60 28.41 16.12
N MET A 98 24.17 27.30 16.73
CA MET A 98 23.62 27.29 18.08
C MET A 98 24.65 27.70 19.14
N THR A 99 25.87 27.18 19.07
CA THR A 99 26.94 27.59 20.01
C THR A 99 27.28 29.07 19.86
N GLY A 100 27.36 29.57 18.62
CA GLY A 100 27.54 31.00 18.34
C GLY A 100 26.43 31.87 18.95
N LEU A 101 25.17 31.44 18.82
CA LEU A 101 24.02 32.16 19.39
C LEU A 101 24.06 32.18 20.92
N VAL A 102 24.44 31.06 21.56
CA VAL A 102 24.59 30.98 23.02
C VAL A 102 25.70 31.92 23.50
N ILE A 103 26.86 31.95 22.82
CA ILE A 103 27.96 32.85 23.17
C ILE A 103 27.54 34.31 23.02
N ALA A 104 26.88 34.66 21.91
CA ALA A 104 26.36 36.01 21.69
C ALA A 104 25.33 36.42 22.76
N PHE A 105 24.42 35.51 23.11
CA PHE A 105 23.42 35.73 24.15
C PHE A 105 24.07 35.99 25.52
N VAL A 106 25.08 35.20 25.89
CA VAL A 106 25.84 35.41 27.14
C VAL A 106 26.57 36.75 27.11
N PHE A 107 27.19 37.11 25.99
CA PHE A 107 27.90 38.39 25.84
C PHE A 107 26.96 39.60 25.98
N VAL A 108 25.83 39.59 25.28
CA VAL A 108 24.80 40.64 25.39
C VAL A 108 24.24 40.70 26.81
N SER A 109 24.01 39.54 27.43
CA SER A 109 23.55 39.46 28.82
C SER A 109 24.56 40.09 29.77
N MET A 110 25.86 39.78 29.64
CA MET A 110 26.91 40.42 30.45
C MET A 110 26.93 41.94 30.26
N GLN A 111 26.81 42.42 29.02
CA GLN A 111 26.80 43.86 28.74
C GLN A 111 25.54 44.57 29.27
N LEU A 112 24.41 43.86 29.34
CA LEU A 112 23.17 44.37 29.92
C LEU A 112 23.24 44.47 31.45
N PHE A 113 23.85 43.50 32.13
CA PHE A 113 23.94 43.46 33.59
C PHE A 113 25.16 44.21 34.16
N TYR A 114 26.21 44.41 33.36
CA TYR A 114 27.41 45.17 33.73
C TYR A 114 27.71 46.24 32.66
N PRO A 115 26.92 47.33 32.58
CA PRO A 115 27.25 48.43 31.70
C PRO A 115 28.54 49.09 32.19
N GLU A 116 29.61 49.00 31.41
CA GLU A 116 30.85 49.74 31.66
C GLU A 116 30.52 51.24 31.66
N SER A 117 30.65 51.88 32.82
CA SER A 117 30.36 53.30 32.98
C SER A 117 31.46 54.12 32.33
N GLY A 118 31.31 54.37 31.03
CA GLY A 118 32.16 55.28 30.28
C GLY A 118 32.28 54.96 28.79
N THR A 119 31.37 55.50 27.97
CA THR A 119 31.72 56.37 26.84
C THR A 119 30.48 56.81 26.06
N GLN A 120 30.18 58.10 26.21
CA GLN A 120 29.54 59.04 25.28
C GLN A 120 28.55 58.48 24.25
N THR A 121 27.27 58.66 24.58
CA THR A 121 26.15 58.80 23.65
C THR A 121 26.51 59.73 22.50
N THR A 122 26.80 59.14 21.33
CA THR A 122 26.65 59.85 20.06
C THR A 122 25.28 59.50 19.54
N GLU A 123 24.28 60.32 19.86
CA GLU A 123 23.04 60.36 19.08
C GLU A 123 23.41 60.66 17.62
N ARG A 124 23.42 59.63 16.77
CA ARG A 124 23.20 59.83 15.34
C ARG A 124 21.72 59.60 15.09
N GLN A 125 20.95 60.68 15.21
CA GLN A 125 19.69 60.82 14.50
C GLN A 125 20.00 60.76 13.00
N LEU A 126 19.83 59.59 12.40
CA LEU A 126 19.78 59.42 10.96
C LEU A 126 18.31 59.18 10.61
N PHE A 127 17.67 60.26 10.16
CA PHE A 127 16.33 60.26 9.59
C PHE A 127 16.23 59.22 8.47
N ALA A 128 15.11 58.50 8.44
CA ALA A 128 14.78 57.55 7.39
C ALA A 128 14.67 58.27 6.04
N ASP A 129 15.52 57.89 5.07
CA ASP A 129 15.28 58.19 3.65
C ASP A 129 14.18 57.22 3.18
N GLU A 130 12.97 57.74 3.03
CA GLU A 130 11.81 56.97 2.57
C GLU A 130 11.87 56.81 1.05
N GLN A 131 12.72 55.90 0.59
CA GLN A 131 12.62 55.34 -0.76
C GLN A 131 11.94 53.98 -0.68
N VAL A 132 10.62 54.00 -0.87
CA VAL A 132 9.81 52.79 -1.09
C VAL A 132 10.30 52.03 -2.32
N PRO A 133 10.71 50.76 -2.21
CA PRO A 133 10.99 49.95 -3.39
C PRO A 133 9.67 49.58 -4.07
N SER A 134 9.56 49.85 -5.36
CA SER A 134 8.48 49.31 -6.20
C SER A 134 8.56 47.78 -6.23
N LEU A 135 7.54 47.11 -5.68
CA LEU A 135 7.38 45.66 -5.74
C LEU A 135 7.04 45.25 -7.18
N SER A 136 8.06 44.86 -7.95
CA SER A 136 7.86 44.14 -9.21
C SER A 136 7.62 42.66 -8.91
N ASN A 137 6.38 42.20 -9.10
CA ASN A 137 6.05 40.77 -9.02
C ASN A 137 6.70 40.02 -10.20
N PRO A 138 7.47 38.95 -9.98
CA PRO A 138 7.91 38.09 -11.08
C PRO A 138 6.72 37.28 -11.63
N GLY A 139 6.62 37.20 -12.95
CA GLY A 139 5.61 36.39 -13.63
C GLY A 139 5.77 34.89 -13.34
N LEU A 140 4.65 34.20 -13.20
CA LEU A 140 4.58 32.75 -12.98
C LEU A 140 5.20 32.01 -14.19
N ASN A 141 6.34 31.36 -13.97
CA ASN A 141 6.89 30.42 -14.94
C ASN A 141 6.06 29.14 -14.94
N THR A 142 5.52 28.79 -16.10
CA THR A 142 4.83 27.52 -16.38
C THR A 142 5.76 26.34 -16.04
N ILE A 143 5.36 25.52 -15.08
CA ILE A 143 6.04 24.28 -14.75
C ILE A 143 5.79 23.28 -15.88
N ASN A 144 6.84 22.93 -16.62
CA ASN A 144 6.81 21.79 -17.52
C ASN A 144 6.63 20.52 -16.69
N ARG A 145 5.49 19.84 -16.88
CA ARG A 145 5.23 18.52 -16.31
C ARG A 145 6.18 17.51 -16.94
N THR A 146 7.21 17.12 -16.22
CA THR A 146 7.94 15.89 -16.51
C THR A 146 6.98 14.73 -16.27
N THR A 147 6.89 13.84 -17.25
CA THR A 147 6.12 12.58 -17.21
C THR A 147 6.46 11.77 -15.95
N PRO A 148 5.48 11.14 -15.30
CA PRO A 148 5.76 10.23 -14.19
C PRO A 148 6.60 9.07 -14.72
N ASP A 149 7.74 8.87 -14.08
CA ASP A 149 8.59 7.70 -14.22
C ASP A 149 7.78 6.47 -13.78
N LEU A 150 7.23 5.74 -14.75
CA LEU A 150 6.57 4.48 -14.52
C LEU A 150 7.66 3.43 -14.37
N ALA A 151 7.75 2.85 -13.17
CA ALA A 151 8.66 1.74 -12.90
C ALA A 151 8.43 0.60 -13.91
N ASP A 152 9.52 0.15 -14.52
CA ASP A 152 9.55 -1.02 -15.40
C ASP A 152 9.03 -2.23 -14.63
N ALA A 153 7.94 -2.85 -15.09
CA ALA A 153 7.35 -4.00 -14.43
C ALA A 153 8.14 -5.25 -14.83
N GLU A 154 8.79 -5.92 -13.87
CA GLU A 154 9.42 -7.22 -14.11
C GLU A 154 8.38 -8.25 -14.57
N ASP A 155 8.74 -9.02 -15.60
CA ASP A 155 7.93 -10.04 -16.25
C ASP A 155 7.33 -11.05 -15.24
N ASP A 156 6.02 -11.29 -15.38
CA ASP A 156 5.23 -12.11 -14.47
C ASP A 156 5.73 -13.56 -14.43
N SER A 157 6.10 -14.06 -13.24
CA SER A 157 6.85 -15.32 -13.04
C SER A 157 5.98 -16.60 -13.10
N LEU A 158 4.90 -16.59 -13.85
CA LEU A 158 3.97 -17.72 -13.95
C LEU A 158 4.40 -18.69 -15.06
N GLU A 159 4.89 -19.88 -14.68
CA GLU A 159 5.06 -21.01 -15.62
C GLU A 159 3.79 -21.87 -15.64
N ILE A 160 3.10 -21.88 -16.79
CA ILE A 160 1.95 -22.77 -17.04
C ILE A 160 2.49 -24.15 -17.46
N ASP A 161 2.17 -25.20 -16.69
CA ASP A 161 2.58 -26.59 -17.01
C ASP A 161 1.67 -27.18 -18.12
N PRO A 162 2.19 -27.45 -19.34
CA PRO A 162 1.38 -27.98 -20.44
C PRO A 162 1.04 -29.47 -20.30
N LYS A 163 1.54 -30.20 -19.28
CA LYS A 163 1.50 -31.68 -19.27
C LYS A 163 0.30 -32.33 -18.58
N LYS A 164 -0.82 -31.63 -18.35
CA LYS A 164 -1.97 -32.28 -17.66
C LYS A 164 -3.37 -32.08 -18.22
N GLN A 165 -3.50 -31.90 -19.53
CA GLN A 165 -4.75 -32.22 -20.23
C GLN A 165 -4.67 -33.64 -20.83
N GLN A 166 -4.74 -34.66 -19.99
CA GLN A 166 -5.17 -35.98 -20.48
C GLN A 166 -6.69 -36.03 -20.31
N GLN A 167 -7.41 -35.76 -21.40
CA GLN A 167 -8.83 -36.15 -21.51
C GLN A 167 -8.90 -37.65 -21.23
N LYS A 168 -9.42 -38.02 -20.06
CA LYS A 168 -9.72 -39.42 -19.75
C LYS A 168 -11.02 -39.78 -20.47
N ASP A 169 -10.92 -40.65 -21.46
CA ASP A 169 -12.09 -41.23 -22.12
C ASP A 169 -12.75 -42.25 -21.19
N PHE A 170 -13.99 -41.98 -20.80
CA PHE A 170 -14.82 -42.85 -19.95
C PHE A 170 -15.85 -43.66 -20.75
N SER A 171 -15.83 -43.62 -22.09
CA SER A 171 -16.76 -44.33 -22.97
C SER A 171 -16.84 -45.83 -22.65
N LYS A 172 -15.72 -46.45 -22.25
CA LYS A 172 -15.66 -47.89 -21.89
C LYS A 172 -16.20 -48.26 -20.51
N LYS A 173 -16.63 -47.31 -19.67
CA LYS A 173 -17.10 -47.57 -18.30
C LYS A 173 -18.61 -47.42 -18.10
N MET A 174 -19.35 -47.01 -19.13
CA MET A 174 -20.81 -46.88 -19.05
C MET A 174 -21.48 -48.16 -19.58
N HIS A 175 -22.06 -48.95 -18.67
CA HIS A 175 -23.02 -50.00 -19.00
C HIS A 175 -24.41 -49.47 -18.70
N PHE A 176 -25.22 -49.27 -19.74
CA PHE A 176 -26.65 -49.00 -19.56
C PHE A 176 -27.35 -50.32 -19.25
N VAL A 177 -28.08 -50.34 -18.14
CA VAL A 177 -29.01 -51.42 -17.79
C VAL A 177 -30.36 -50.98 -18.36
N ASN A 178 -30.88 -51.73 -19.32
CA ASN A 178 -32.22 -51.52 -19.84
C ASN A 178 -33.24 -52.13 -18.86
N ASP A 179 -34.31 -51.38 -18.56
CA ASP A 179 -35.62 -51.91 -18.14
C ASP A 179 -36.55 -51.89 -19.35
#